data_AF-A0AAV5QVE8-F1
#
_entry.id   AF-A0AAV5QVE8-F1
#
_cell.length_a   1.000
_cell.length_b   1.000
_cell.length_c   1.000
_cell.angle_alpha   90.00
_cell.angle_beta   90.00
_cell.angle_gamma   90.00
#
_symmetry.space_group_name_H-M   'P 1'
#
loop_
_entity.id
_entity.type
_entity.pdbx_description
1 polymer ?
#
loop_
_entity_poly.entity_id
_entity_poly.type
_entity_poly.pdbx_seq_one_letter_code
_entity_poly.pdbx_strand_id
1 'polypeptide(L)'
;MKFHQQLISIGLTLLLLVQTSAATKMYSKDGKNVAAYWGQGDNQESLATYCKQKNMGIVIISFLNNWNSTAVSYNFGNACGGNTCPQIEKDIKTCQKLGIKVFLSLGGDATLGSYGVSTAEEGRAAASVIYNTFHPKADPSVTKPFGKAEIDGFDYDIENSNSGGLGAMVAELRTLWTSKTLLISATPQCPYPDKGTSALLTDTSAKVDFVFVQFYNNPDCALSNDNGFNSSWGTWSNFTKNGSGNPNKMKIFIGVCTACDSEYIVDIRDVESRTAEMRNFEYFGGFTLWEVSSATKKITNGLNYISGLQRIIKNKKLPVAKTVNKVVVFNEDVDDTNNTGLYTDDIISTSFYTDDVATNTADDSTYSTADVYTDDSDAATTSSDDGSYSTSEVYSDAVVVVSSTSIQSNLTHVYDKRNRFNPATTLQELTISRRQTIVQPTGSSKNRRLSPRHAITLSP
;
A
#
# COMPACT_ATOMS: atom_id res chain seq x y z
N MET A 1 -17.44 56.21 -50.78
CA MET A 1 -16.79 54.88 -50.74
C MET A 1 -15.98 54.85 -49.47
N LYS A 2 -16.53 54.26 -48.41
CA LYS A 2 -16.47 52.82 -48.08
C LYS A 2 -15.11 52.46 -47.48
N PHE A 3 -15.19 51.82 -46.31
CA PHE A 3 -14.11 51.25 -45.49
C PHE A 3 -13.27 52.28 -44.77
N HIS A 4 -13.57 52.58 -43.50
CA HIS A 4 -12.58 52.87 -42.43
C HIS A 4 -13.26 53.02 -41.04
N GLN A 5 -14.20 52.14 -40.71
CA GLN A 5 -14.74 52.02 -39.34
C GLN A 5 -15.20 50.58 -39.09
N GLN A 6 -14.23 49.68 -38.95
CA GLN A 6 -14.33 48.37 -38.32
C GLN A 6 -12.89 47.86 -38.24
N LEU A 7 -12.48 47.25 -37.12
CA LEU A 7 -11.13 46.74 -36.81
C LEU A 7 -10.27 47.62 -35.89
N ILE A 8 -10.78 48.07 -34.74
CA ILE A 8 -9.96 48.11 -33.51
C ILE A 8 -10.87 47.68 -32.34
N SER A 9 -11.32 46.42 -32.36
CA SER A 9 -11.99 45.78 -31.23
C SER A 9 -11.73 44.28 -31.24
N ILE A 10 -10.47 43.88 -31.44
CA ILE A 10 -10.01 42.50 -31.21
C ILE A 10 -8.59 42.62 -30.65
N GLY A 11 -8.51 42.94 -29.37
CA GLY A 11 -7.25 43.10 -28.65
C GLY A 11 -7.46 43.17 -27.14
N LEU A 12 -8.57 42.62 -26.64
CA LEU A 12 -8.66 42.24 -25.23
C LEU A 12 -8.20 40.79 -25.18
N THR A 13 -6.91 40.65 -24.91
CA THR A 13 -6.22 39.42 -24.55
C THR A 13 -7.15 38.60 -23.69
N LEU A 14 -7.59 37.47 -24.23
CA LEU A 14 -8.22 36.38 -23.52
C LEU A 14 -7.18 35.87 -22.53
N LEU A 15 -7.01 36.56 -21.40
CA LEU A 15 -6.41 36.02 -20.20
C LEU A 15 -7.42 34.98 -19.71
N LEU A 16 -7.43 33.83 -20.39
CA LEU A 16 -7.80 32.58 -19.76
C LEU A 16 -6.92 32.51 -18.53
N LEU A 17 -7.47 32.95 -17.39
CA LEU A 17 -7.19 32.31 -16.14
C LEU A 17 -7.49 30.84 -16.41
N VAL A 18 -6.46 30.11 -16.83
CA VAL A 18 -6.32 28.74 -16.43
C VAL A 18 -6.26 28.84 -14.91
N GLN A 19 -7.43 28.86 -14.27
CA GLN A 19 -7.59 28.33 -12.94
C GLN A 19 -7.18 26.88 -13.08
N THR A 20 -5.87 26.65 -13.06
CA THR A 20 -5.31 25.35 -12.73
C THR A 20 -5.86 25.09 -11.35
N SER A 21 -6.98 24.38 -11.29
CA SER A 21 -7.51 23.83 -10.05
C SER A 21 -6.31 23.23 -9.33
N ALA A 22 -6.10 23.64 -8.07
CA ALA A 22 -4.94 23.27 -7.27
C ALA A 22 -4.68 21.73 -7.20
N ALA A 23 -5.65 20.93 -7.65
CA ALA A 23 -5.51 19.52 -7.99
C ALA A 23 -4.42 19.18 -9.05
N THR A 24 -3.90 20.13 -9.83
CA THR A 24 -2.89 19.86 -10.88
C THR A 24 -1.43 19.88 -10.44
N LYS A 25 -1.15 20.08 -9.15
CA LYS A 25 0.19 19.84 -8.56
C LYS A 25 0.13 18.84 -7.41
N MET A 26 -0.62 17.76 -7.60
CA MET A 26 -0.40 16.53 -6.82
C MET A 26 0.82 15.81 -7.40
N TYR A 27 1.71 15.28 -6.56
CA TYR A 27 3.01 14.74 -6.97
C TYR A 27 2.91 13.40 -7.73
N SER A 28 2.34 13.44 -8.93
CA SER A 28 2.81 12.66 -10.07
C SER A 28 2.28 13.33 -11.34
N LYS A 29 2.99 13.18 -12.45
CA LYS A 29 2.58 13.71 -13.78
C LYS A 29 1.16 13.25 -14.17
N ASP A 30 0.66 12.19 -13.54
CA ASP A 30 -0.62 11.55 -13.83
C ASP A 30 -1.62 11.60 -12.65
N GLY A 31 -1.31 12.31 -11.55
CA GLY A 31 -2.18 12.45 -10.37
C GLY A 31 -2.27 11.24 -9.43
N LYS A 32 -1.65 10.09 -9.76
CA LYS A 32 -1.62 8.89 -8.91
C LYS A 32 -0.60 9.02 -7.78
N ASN A 33 -1.00 8.84 -6.53
CA ASN A 33 -0.19 9.08 -5.33
C ASN A 33 -0.41 8.04 -4.22
N VAL A 34 0.55 7.95 -3.30
CA VAL A 34 0.30 7.31 -2.00
C VAL A 34 -0.05 8.41 -1.00
N ALA A 35 -1.17 8.27 -0.31
CA ALA A 35 -1.54 9.02 0.88
C ALA A 35 -1.31 8.13 2.12
N ALA A 36 -0.80 8.70 3.21
CA ALA A 36 -0.51 7.92 4.41
C ALA A 36 -0.93 8.66 5.69
N TYR A 37 -1.59 7.94 6.59
CA TYR A 37 -1.95 8.40 7.92
C TYR A 37 -0.72 8.40 8.84
N TRP A 38 -0.60 9.42 9.69
CA TRP A 38 0.45 9.60 10.69
C TRP A 38 -0.14 10.26 11.93
N GLY A 39 0.25 9.83 13.14
CA GLY A 39 -0.20 10.45 14.38
C GLY A 39 -0.71 9.46 15.43
N GLN A 40 -1.02 8.22 15.03
CA GLN A 40 -1.58 7.19 15.92
C GLN A 40 -0.71 5.93 16.00
N GLY A 41 0.51 5.96 15.44
CA GLY A 41 1.41 4.81 15.43
C GLY A 41 2.17 4.65 16.75
N ASP A 42 2.35 3.39 17.18
CA ASP A 42 3.14 3.07 18.37
C ASP A 42 4.61 3.47 18.22
N ASN A 43 5.08 4.30 19.15
CA ASN A 43 6.44 4.88 19.14
C ASN A 43 6.81 5.43 17.75
N GLN A 44 5.86 6.07 17.07
CA GLN A 44 6.09 6.61 15.74
C GLN A 44 7.20 7.67 15.75
N GLU A 45 7.91 7.75 14.63
CA GLU A 45 8.91 8.79 14.40
C GLU A 45 8.24 10.14 14.05
N SER A 46 9.07 11.18 13.96
CA SER A 46 8.61 12.50 13.54
C SER A 46 8.01 12.47 12.12
N LEU A 47 7.03 13.33 11.88
CA LEU A 47 6.37 13.47 10.57
C LEU A 47 7.40 13.68 9.43
N ALA A 48 8.44 14.49 9.69
CA ALA A 48 9.48 14.74 8.70
C ALA A 48 10.35 13.52 8.37
N THR A 49 10.52 12.55 9.28
CA THR A 49 11.22 11.28 8.96
C THR A 49 10.53 10.61 7.77
N TYR A 50 9.21 10.44 7.86
CA TYR A 50 8.44 9.77 6.82
C TYR A 50 8.42 10.56 5.51
N CYS A 51 8.23 11.88 5.58
CA CYS A 51 8.25 12.75 4.39
C CYS A 51 9.60 12.70 3.63
N LYS A 52 10.73 12.55 4.33
CA LYS A 52 12.07 12.46 3.71
C LYS A 52 12.28 11.20 2.90
N GLN A 53 11.47 10.16 3.09
CA GLN A 53 11.51 8.95 2.24
C GLN A 53 11.02 9.23 0.81
N LYS A 54 10.33 10.37 0.57
CA LYS A 54 9.83 10.81 -0.75
C LYS A 54 8.97 9.74 -1.45
N ASN A 55 8.32 8.89 -0.65
CA ASN A 55 7.52 7.77 -1.12
C ASN A 55 6.00 7.99 -0.96
N MET A 56 5.55 9.22 -0.67
CA MET A 56 4.15 9.61 -0.60
C MET A 56 3.94 11.00 -1.19
N GLY A 57 2.72 11.28 -1.63
CA GLY A 57 2.32 12.60 -2.15
C GLY A 57 1.46 13.40 -1.15
N ILE A 58 0.80 12.69 -0.23
CA ILE A 58 -0.04 13.26 0.82
C ILE A 58 0.33 12.58 2.13
N VAL A 59 0.44 13.36 3.20
CA VAL A 59 0.50 12.85 4.57
C VAL A 59 -0.65 13.45 5.37
N ILE A 60 -1.33 12.61 6.14
CA ILE A 60 -2.57 12.94 6.84
C ILE A 60 -2.28 12.87 8.34
N ILE A 61 -2.31 14.02 9.01
CA ILE A 61 -2.07 14.13 10.46
C ILE A 61 -3.35 13.73 11.21
N SER A 62 -3.24 12.72 12.05
CA SER A 62 -4.36 12.05 12.73
C SER A 62 -4.21 12.13 14.24
N PHE A 63 -5.13 12.77 14.99
CA PHE A 63 -6.41 13.34 14.56
C PHE A 63 -6.81 14.58 15.37
N LEU A 64 -7.67 15.40 14.77
CA LEU A 64 -8.66 16.17 15.50
C LEU A 64 -9.79 15.22 15.92
N ASN A 65 -9.62 14.54 17.05
CA ASN A 65 -10.52 13.45 17.49
C ASN A 65 -11.63 13.91 18.45
N ASN A 66 -11.64 15.17 18.88
CA ASN A 66 -12.73 15.71 19.69
C ASN A 66 -13.07 17.12 19.21
N TRP A 67 -14.22 17.31 18.56
CA TRP A 67 -14.59 18.62 18.03
C TRP A 67 -16.09 18.78 17.81
N ASN A 68 -16.58 20.01 17.97
CA ASN A 68 -17.97 20.37 17.71
C ASN A 68 -18.05 21.85 17.27
N SER A 69 -19.23 22.45 17.34
CA SER A 69 -19.48 23.84 16.99
C SER A 69 -18.77 24.88 17.89
N THR A 70 -18.22 24.47 19.03
CA THR A 70 -17.68 25.38 20.06
C THR A 70 -16.25 25.08 20.50
N ALA A 71 -15.80 23.83 20.37
CA ALA A 71 -14.51 23.39 20.87
C ALA A 71 -13.83 22.40 19.94
N VAL A 72 -12.50 22.36 20.02
CA VAL A 72 -11.65 21.40 19.32
C VAL A 72 -10.55 20.90 20.25
N SER A 73 -10.20 19.63 20.12
CA SER A 73 -9.10 18.96 20.78
C SER A 73 -8.58 17.84 19.88
N TYR A 74 -7.30 17.55 20.00
CA TYR A 74 -6.55 16.67 19.12
C TYR A 74 -5.71 15.69 19.91
N ASN A 75 -5.40 14.57 19.28
CA ASN A 75 -4.45 13.57 19.76
C ASN A 75 -3.54 13.20 18.59
N PHE A 76 -2.23 13.39 18.75
CA PHE A 76 -1.22 13.00 17.75
C PHE A 76 -0.23 11.99 18.35
N GLY A 77 -0.73 11.11 19.23
CA GLY A 77 0.04 10.05 19.86
C GLY A 77 1.18 10.62 20.70
N ASN A 78 2.35 9.99 20.59
CA ASN A 78 3.58 10.43 21.26
C ASN A 78 4.18 11.73 20.68
N ALA A 79 3.64 12.27 19.58
CA ALA A 79 4.26 13.39 18.87
C ALA A 79 3.88 14.77 19.41
N CYS A 80 2.79 14.88 20.20
CA CYS A 80 2.40 16.14 20.85
C CYS A 80 1.53 15.91 22.08
N GLY A 81 2.00 16.35 23.25
CA GLY A 81 1.29 16.22 24.53
C GLY A 81 0.79 17.54 25.14
N GLY A 82 0.84 18.65 24.40
CA GLY A 82 0.44 19.97 24.89
C GLY A 82 -0.28 20.81 23.84
N ASN A 83 -0.66 22.03 24.21
CA ASN A 83 -1.44 22.94 23.35
C ASN A 83 -0.66 23.52 22.15
N THR A 84 0.65 23.30 22.12
CA THR A 84 1.55 23.69 21.03
C THR A 84 2.43 22.51 20.63
N CYS A 85 2.54 22.26 19.33
CA CYS A 85 3.26 21.13 18.75
C CYS A 85 4.42 21.63 17.85
N PRO A 86 5.50 22.20 18.42
CA PRO A 86 6.57 22.86 17.64
C PRO A 86 7.30 21.91 16.68
N GLN A 87 7.43 20.63 17.05
CA GLN A 87 8.01 19.62 16.15
C GLN A 87 7.11 19.36 14.94
N ILE A 88 5.79 19.28 15.13
CA ILE A 88 4.83 19.12 14.04
C ILE A 88 4.83 20.37 13.15
N GLU A 89 4.88 21.59 13.71
CA GLU A 89 5.02 22.83 12.93
C GLU A 89 6.23 22.77 11.97
N LYS A 90 7.40 22.40 12.50
CA LYS A 90 8.64 22.29 11.71
C LYS A 90 8.51 21.23 10.62
N ASP A 91 7.86 20.12 10.94
CA ASP A 91 7.77 18.97 10.05
C ASP A 91 6.74 19.19 8.94
N ILE A 92 5.61 19.86 9.19
CA ILE A 92 4.66 20.30 8.15
C ILE A 92 5.41 21.09 7.07
N LYS A 93 6.19 22.10 7.49
CA LYS A 93 6.98 22.94 6.57
C LYS A 93 8.04 22.12 5.82
N THR A 94 8.59 21.08 6.45
CA THR A 94 9.57 20.19 5.83
C THR A 94 8.92 19.33 4.75
N CYS A 95 7.77 18.71 5.04
CA CYS A 95 6.99 17.92 4.07
C CYS A 95 6.57 18.77 2.86
N GLN A 96 6.05 19.98 3.11
CA GLN A 96 5.65 20.90 2.05
C GLN A 96 6.81 21.35 1.16
N LYS A 97 8.00 21.59 1.73
CA LYS A 97 9.23 21.86 0.96
C LYS A 97 9.65 20.69 0.08
N LEU A 98 9.29 19.46 0.46
CA LEU A 98 9.52 18.24 -0.33
C LEU A 98 8.41 18.00 -1.36
N GLY A 99 7.41 18.89 -1.45
CA GLY A 99 6.28 18.75 -2.38
C GLY A 99 5.15 17.85 -1.89
N ILE A 100 5.19 17.41 -0.63
CA ILE A 100 4.17 16.56 0.00
C ILE A 100 3.07 17.45 0.57
N LYS A 101 1.81 17.14 0.25
CA LYS A 101 0.65 17.83 0.83
C LYS A 101 0.39 17.33 2.24
N VAL A 102 0.06 18.23 3.15
CA VAL A 102 -0.19 17.90 4.55
C VAL A 102 -1.63 18.21 4.93
N PHE A 103 -2.39 17.17 5.27
CA PHE A 103 -3.78 17.30 5.70
C PHE A 103 -3.89 17.15 7.22
N LEU A 104 -4.90 17.79 7.81
CA LEU A 104 -5.36 17.47 9.16
C LEU A 104 -6.63 16.63 9.05
N SER A 105 -6.64 15.44 9.65
CA SER A 105 -7.83 14.57 9.68
C SER A 105 -8.71 14.84 10.88
N LEU A 106 -10.01 14.96 10.62
CA LEU A 106 -11.07 15.15 11.58
C LEU A 106 -11.80 13.84 11.79
N GLY A 107 -11.90 13.40 13.04
CA GLY A 107 -12.56 12.15 13.42
C GLY A 107 -11.58 11.08 13.86
N GLY A 108 -11.55 9.95 13.15
CA GLY A 108 -10.92 8.69 13.58
C GLY A 108 -11.89 7.79 14.35
N ASP A 109 -11.42 6.70 14.95
CA ASP A 109 -12.28 5.72 15.65
C ASP A 109 -13.33 6.40 16.57
N ALA A 110 -14.61 6.18 16.27
CA ALA A 110 -15.74 6.79 16.98
C ALA A 110 -15.85 6.36 18.46
N THR A 111 -15.13 5.31 18.87
CA THR A 111 -15.04 4.87 20.27
C THR A 111 -13.97 5.63 21.06
N LEU A 112 -13.01 6.29 20.37
CA LEU A 112 -11.87 6.99 20.97
C LEU A 112 -12.01 8.52 20.94
N GLY A 113 -13.14 9.03 20.43
CA GLY A 113 -13.36 10.45 20.24
C GLY A 113 -14.84 10.84 20.25
N SER A 114 -15.10 12.14 20.39
CA SER A 114 -16.44 12.72 20.32
C SER A 114 -16.45 13.88 19.36
N TYR A 115 -17.07 13.68 18.20
CA TYR A 115 -17.01 14.66 17.13
C TYR A 115 -18.24 14.66 16.22
N GLY A 116 -18.42 15.75 15.49
CA GLY A 116 -19.42 15.88 14.44
C GLY A 116 -20.27 17.15 14.59
N VAL A 117 -21.09 17.38 13.57
CA VAL A 117 -22.02 18.50 13.45
C VAL A 117 -23.29 18.03 12.76
N SER A 118 -24.44 18.32 13.35
CA SER A 118 -25.74 17.86 12.87
C SER A 118 -26.40 18.88 11.94
N THR A 119 -26.16 20.18 12.15
CA THR A 119 -26.82 21.27 11.39
C THR A 119 -25.83 22.12 10.62
N ALA A 120 -26.32 22.88 9.64
CA ALA A 120 -25.49 23.81 8.87
C ALA A 120 -24.91 24.94 9.75
N GLU A 121 -25.68 25.39 10.75
CA GLU A 121 -25.28 26.39 11.74
C GLU A 121 -24.10 25.87 12.58
N GLU A 122 -24.22 24.64 13.09
CA GLU A 122 -23.14 23.98 13.81
C GLU A 122 -21.91 23.78 12.93
N GLY A 123 -22.10 23.41 11.65
CA GLY A 123 -21.01 23.26 10.69
C GLY A 123 -20.22 24.56 10.47
N ARG A 124 -20.92 25.70 10.26
CA ARG A 124 -20.26 27.01 10.12
C ARG A 124 -19.55 27.45 11.40
N ALA A 125 -20.15 27.17 12.56
CA ALA A 125 -19.52 27.45 13.85
C ALA A 125 -18.25 26.62 14.06
N ALA A 126 -18.30 25.30 13.77
CA ALA A 126 -17.13 24.42 13.85
C ALA A 126 -16.02 24.86 12.90
N ALA A 127 -16.36 25.25 11.67
CA ALA A 127 -15.40 25.81 10.71
C ALA A 127 -14.68 27.05 11.26
N SER A 128 -15.40 27.94 11.94
CA SER A 128 -14.83 29.12 12.57
C SER A 128 -13.87 28.76 13.70
N VAL A 129 -14.23 27.81 14.57
CA VAL A 129 -13.36 27.32 15.66
C VAL A 129 -12.09 26.69 15.10
N ILE A 130 -12.21 25.85 14.07
CA ILE A 130 -11.07 25.17 13.44
C ILE A 130 -10.16 26.16 12.72
N TYR A 131 -10.72 27.11 11.96
CA TYR A 131 -9.94 28.17 11.33
C TYR A 131 -9.18 29.00 12.37
N ASN A 132 -9.86 29.44 13.42
CA ASN A 132 -9.24 30.17 14.51
C ASN A 132 -8.19 29.36 15.28
N THR A 133 -8.26 28.04 15.27
CA THR A 133 -7.26 27.21 15.97
C THR A 133 -6.04 26.90 15.09
N PHE A 134 -6.24 26.55 13.83
CA PHE A 134 -5.19 25.96 12.99
C PHE A 134 -4.66 26.88 11.89
N HIS A 135 -5.36 27.97 11.55
CA HIS A 135 -4.83 28.92 10.58
C HIS A 135 -3.87 29.91 11.25
N PRO A 136 -2.62 30.07 10.76
CA PRO A 136 -1.57 30.82 11.45
C PRO A 136 -1.82 32.34 11.50
N LYS A 137 -2.73 32.85 10.67
CA LYS A 137 -3.12 34.28 10.64
C LYS A 137 -4.52 34.55 11.17
N ALA A 138 -5.22 33.53 11.67
CA ALA A 138 -6.51 33.74 12.33
C ALA A 138 -6.33 34.34 13.73
N ASP A 139 -7.41 34.45 14.51
CA ASP A 139 -7.45 35.13 15.82
C ASP A 139 -6.15 34.97 16.65
N PRO A 140 -5.38 36.05 16.88
CA PRO A 140 -4.09 35.99 17.57
C PRO A 140 -4.21 35.66 19.07
N SER A 141 -5.41 35.75 19.65
CA SER A 141 -5.66 35.35 21.05
C SER A 141 -5.77 33.84 21.23
N VAL A 142 -5.97 33.09 20.14
CA VAL A 142 -6.08 31.63 20.14
C VAL A 142 -4.70 31.00 19.92
N THR A 143 -4.31 30.11 20.83
CA THR A 143 -3.06 29.33 20.70
C THR A 143 -3.11 28.46 19.45
N LYS A 144 -2.09 28.54 18.59
CA LYS A 144 -2.00 27.74 17.36
C LYS A 144 -1.20 26.46 17.61
N PRO A 145 -1.80 25.26 17.53
CA PRO A 145 -1.07 24.00 17.73
C PRO A 145 0.11 23.84 16.77
N PHE A 146 -0.06 24.26 15.51
CA PHE A 146 0.98 24.19 14.48
C PHE A 146 1.72 25.52 14.27
N GLY A 147 1.62 26.45 15.23
CA GLY A 147 2.32 27.74 15.19
C GLY A 147 2.08 28.48 13.87
N LYS A 148 3.15 28.69 13.10
CA LYS A 148 3.11 29.40 11.79
C LYS A 148 2.97 28.46 10.59
N ALA A 149 2.85 27.15 10.79
CA ALA A 149 2.59 26.23 9.69
C ALA A 149 1.14 26.34 9.23
N GLU A 150 0.93 26.23 7.92
CA GLU A 150 -0.39 26.26 7.30
C GLU A 150 -0.57 24.96 6.51
N ILE A 151 -1.53 24.13 6.91
CA ILE A 151 -1.87 22.87 6.23
C ILE A 151 -2.37 23.11 4.79
N ASP A 152 -2.44 22.04 4.00
CA ASP A 152 -2.88 22.08 2.60
C ASP A 152 -4.35 21.67 2.42
N GLY A 153 -4.93 21.00 3.41
CA GLY A 153 -6.28 20.47 3.32
C GLY A 153 -6.77 19.82 4.60
N PHE A 154 -8.02 19.37 4.54
CA PHE A 154 -8.68 18.64 5.60
C PHE A 154 -9.15 17.28 5.10
N ASP A 155 -8.98 16.29 5.96
CA ASP A 155 -9.53 14.95 5.77
C ASP A 155 -10.71 14.72 6.73
N TYR A 156 -11.79 14.16 6.23
CA TYR A 156 -13.00 13.86 7.01
C TYR A 156 -13.11 12.34 7.19
N ASP A 157 -12.52 11.85 8.27
CA ASP A 157 -12.54 10.44 8.69
C ASP A 157 -13.63 10.23 9.74
N ILE A 158 -14.88 10.35 9.28
CA ILE A 158 -16.06 10.39 10.13
C ILE A 158 -16.61 8.98 10.27
N GLU A 159 -16.36 8.33 11.41
CA GLU A 159 -16.77 6.94 11.66
C GLU A 159 -18.03 6.83 12.54
N ASN A 160 -18.69 7.97 12.78
CA ASN A 160 -20.01 8.04 13.42
C ASN A 160 -21.06 8.60 12.44
N SER A 161 -22.31 8.75 12.88
CA SER A 161 -23.41 9.25 12.01
C SER A 161 -23.71 10.76 12.16
N ASN A 162 -22.87 11.53 12.87
CA ASN A 162 -23.11 12.94 13.17
C ASN A 162 -22.49 13.87 12.11
N SER A 163 -23.06 13.87 10.91
CA SER A 163 -22.43 14.43 9.71
C SER A 163 -23.28 15.44 8.91
N GLY A 164 -24.48 15.78 9.39
CA GLY A 164 -25.43 16.64 8.66
C GLY A 164 -24.91 18.05 8.34
N GLY A 165 -24.00 18.59 9.15
CA GLY A 165 -23.42 19.93 9.00
C GLY A 165 -22.13 20.01 8.17
N LEU A 166 -21.56 18.88 7.73
CA LEU A 166 -20.21 18.85 7.14
C LEU A 166 -20.08 19.65 5.84
N GLY A 167 -21.11 19.65 5.00
CA GLY A 167 -21.11 20.43 3.76
C GLY A 167 -20.97 21.93 3.99
N ALA A 168 -21.79 22.46 4.91
CA ALA A 168 -21.74 23.86 5.33
C ALA A 168 -20.39 24.22 6.00
N MET A 169 -19.84 23.28 6.78
CA MET A 169 -18.51 23.43 7.38
C MET A 169 -17.41 23.58 6.32
N VAL A 170 -17.39 22.73 5.29
CA VAL A 170 -16.41 22.84 4.19
C VAL A 170 -16.56 24.15 3.42
N ALA A 171 -17.80 24.55 3.12
CA ALA A 171 -18.08 25.81 2.42
C ALA A 171 -17.58 27.03 3.22
N GLU A 172 -17.78 27.03 4.53
CA GLU A 172 -17.30 28.08 5.42
C GLU A 172 -15.77 28.09 5.52
N LEU A 173 -15.14 26.92 5.70
CA LEU A 173 -13.68 26.81 5.72
C LEU A 173 -13.05 27.37 4.44
N ARG A 174 -13.63 27.10 3.26
CA ARG A 174 -13.15 27.68 1.99
C ARG A 174 -13.32 29.19 1.90
N THR A 175 -14.32 29.75 2.58
CA THR A 175 -14.53 31.20 2.66
C THR A 175 -13.52 31.86 3.58
N LEU A 176 -13.19 31.22 4.72
CA LEU A 176 -12.23 31.73 5.69
C LEU A 176 -10.78 31.58 5.21
N TRP A 177 -10.46 30.46 4.55
CA TRP A 177 -9.08 30.05 4.22
C TRP A 177 -8.61 30.55 2.86
N THR A 178 -8.54 31.87 2.70
CA THR A 178 -8.29 32.52 1.40
C THR A 178 -6.82 32.55 0.94
N SER A 179 -5.88 32.20 1.82
CA SER A 179 -4.43 32.15 1.55
C SER A 179 -4.04 31.11 0.50
N LYS A 180 -4.83 30.05 0.33
CA LYS A 180 -4.64 28.99 -0.68
C LYS A 180 -5.95 28.27 -0.93
N THR A 181 -6.05 27.53 -2.03
CA THR A 181 -7.17 26.61 -2.23
C THR A 181 -7.04 25.42 -1.28
N LEU A 182 -8.00 25.25 -0.38
CA LEU A 182 -8.11 24.06 0.47
C LEU A 182 -8.46 22.82 -0.34
N LEU A 183 -7.67 21.77 -0.17
CA LEU A 183 -7.98 20.42 -0.63
C LEU A 183 -8.84 19.70 0.42
N ILE A 184 -9.84 18.97 -0.02
CA ILE A 184 -10.79 18.26 0.85
C ILE A 184 -10.77 16.77 0.52
N SER A 185 -10.58 15.92 1.52
CA SER A 185 -10.78 14.48 1.41
C SER A 185 -11.84 13.96 2.37
N ALA A 186 -12.41 12.80 2.05
CA ALA A 186 -13.27 12.06 2.97
C ALA A 186 -12.86 10.58 2.96
N THR A 187 -13.03 9.91 4.09
CA THR A 187 -12.49 8.56 4.34
C THR A 187 -13.62 7.59 4.70
N PRO A 188 -14.50 7.23 3.74
CA PRO A 188 -15.56 6.27 3.98
C PRO A 188 -14.99 4.86 4.22
N GLN A 189 -15.75 4.03 4.94
CA GLN A 189 -15.54 2.59 4.90
C GLN A 189 -16.01 1.99 3.56
N CYS A 190 -15.58 0.76 3.23
CA CYS A 190 -15.98 0.14 1.97
C CYS A 190 -17.48 -0.20 1.80
N PRO A 191 -18.32 -0.37 2.85
CA PRO A 191 -19.76 -0.49 2.66
C PRO A 191 -20.36 0.79 2.08
N TYR A 192 -21.27 0.65 1.12
CA TYR A 192 -21.92 1.78 0.45
C TYR A 192 -23.44 1.74 0.65
N PRO A 193 -24.11 2.88 0.95
CA PRO A 193 -23.51 4.18 1.24
C PRO A 193 -22.84 4.20 2.62
N ASP A 194 -21.73 4.94 2.72
CA ASP A 194 -21.05 5.15 3.99
C ASP A 194 -21.87 6.04 4.93
N LYS A 195 -21.95 5.68 6.21
CA LYS A 195 -22.83 6.36 7.17
C LYS A 195 -22.32 7.72 7.61
N GLY A 196 -21.01 7.91 7.71
CA GLY A 196 -20.42 9.13 8.26
C GLY A 196 -20.10 10.19 7.20
N THR A 197 -19.79 9.78 5.98
CA THR A 197 -19.27 10.68 4.94
C THR A 197 -20.20 10.84 3.73
N SER A 198 -21.25 10.03 3.58
CA SER A 198 -22.14 10.10 2.41
C SER A 198 -22.74 11.49 2.16
N ALA A 199 -23.22 12.15 3.21
CA ALA A 199 -23.76 13.51 3.11
C ALA A 199 -22.72 14.48 2.52
N LEU A 200 -21.48 14.44 3.03
CA LEU A 200 -20.38 15.27 2.54
C LEU A 200 -19.99 14.92 1.09
N LEU A 201 -19.90 13.64 0.77
CA LEU A 201 -19.49 13.16 -0.55
C LEU A 201 -20.49 13.51 -1.67
N THR A 202 -21.78 13.66 -1.33
CA THR A 202 -22.83 14.09 -2.28
C THR A 202 -23.00 15.61 -2.38
N ASP A 203 -22.41 16.38 -1.47
CA ASP A 203 -22.59 17.83 -1.42
C ASP A 203 -21.76 18.54 -2.52
N THR A 204 -22.46 19.19 -3.44
CA THR A 204 -21.86 19.94 -4.57
C THR A 204 -21.16 21.24 -4.19
N SER A 205 -21.44 21.78 -2.99
CA SER A 205 -20.74 22.92 -2.42
C SER A 205 -19.43 22.48 -1.75
N ALA A 206 -19.41 21.28 -1.16
CA ALA A 206 -18.23 20.71 -0.53
C ALA A 206 -17.14 20.34 -1.54
N LYS A 207 -17.51 19.94 -2.76
CA LYS A 207 -16.59 19.54 -3.86
C LYS A 207 -15.37 18.77 -3.35
N VAL A 208 -15.59 17.58 -2.81
CA VAL A 208 -14.53 16.71 -2.29
C VAL A 208 -13.52 16.40 -3.41
N ASP A 209 -12.23 16.55 -3.12
CA ASP A 209 -11.14 16.33 -4.08
C ASP A 209 -10.69 14.86 -4.08
N PHE A 210 -10.65 14.23 -2.90
CA PHE A 210 -10.18 12.85 -2.73
C PHE A 210 -11.14 12.02 -1.87
N VAL A 211 -11.37 10.77 -2.27
CA VAL A 211 -12.06 9.80 -1.43
C VAL A 211 -11.13 8.64 -1.11
N PHE A 212 -10.90 8.41 0.17
CA PHE A 212 -9.98 7.41 0.71
C PHE A 212 -10.79 6.23 1.25
N VAL A 213 -11.24 5.33 0.36
CA VAL A 213 -12.14 4.24 0.76
C VAL A 213 -11.35 3.18 1.55
N GLN A 214 -11.75 2.92 2.80
CA GLN A 214 -11.13 1.92 3.66
C GLN A 214 -11.58 0.51 3.22
N PHE A 215 -10.77 -0.18 2.41
CA PHE A 215 -11.03 -1.57 1.99
C PHE A 215 -10.47 -2.59 3.00
N TYR A 216 -10.75 -2.35 4.28
CA TYR A 216 -10.37 -3.20 5.43
C TYR A 216 -11.44 -3.07 6.53
N ASN A 217 -11.35 -3.90 7.58
CA ASN A 217 -12.28 -3.96 8.72
C ASN A 217 -13.75 -4.30 8.38
N ASN A 218 -14.06 -4.62 7.12
CA ASN A 218 -15.40 -4.98 6.64
C ASN A 218 -15.27 -6.19 5.68
N PRO A 219 -15.45 -7.44 6.17
CA PRO A 219 -15.15 -8.67 5.42
C PRO A 219 -15.81 -8.75 4.04
N ASP A 220 -17.03 -8.23 3.90
CA ASP A 220 -17.82 -8.32 2.67
C ASP A 220 -17.26 -7.47 1.52
N CYS A 221 -16.43 -6.48 1.81
CA CYS A 221 -15.86 -5.57 0.81
C CYS A 221 -14.36 -5.30 0.99
N ALA A 222 -13.70 -5.95 1.94
CA ALA A 222 -12.27 -5.79 2.18
C ALA A 222 -11.43 -6.29 1.00
N LEU A 223 -10.26 -5.68 0.80
CA LEU A 223 -9.30 -6.07 -0.25
C LEU A 223 -8.84 -7.54 -0.11
N SER A 224 -8.85 -8.09 1.11
CA SER A 224 -8.55 -9.50 1.37
C SER A 224 -9.59 -10.47 0.80
N ASN A 225 -10.83 -10.01 0.57
CA ASN A 225 -11.90 -10.71 -0.14
C ASN A 225 -12.04 -10.18 -1.57
N ASP A 226 -11.36 -10.81 -2.54
CA ASP A 226 -11.25 -10.30 -3.91
C ASP A 226 -12.62 -10.05 -4.59
N ASN A 227 -13.58 -10.97 -4.44
CA ASN A 227 -14.92 -10.79 -5.03
C ASN A 227 -15.69 -9.63 -4.38
N GLY A 228 -15.63 -9.53 -3.05
CA GLY A 228 -16.24 -8.45 -2.28
C GLY A 228 -15.65 -7.09 -2.62
N PHE A 229 -14.32 -7.03 -2.67
CA PHE A 229 -13.56 -5.86 -3.10
C PHE A 229 -13.94 -5.41 -4.51
N ASN A 230 -13.96 -6.32 -5.49
CA ASN A 230 -14.32 -5.99 -6.87
C ASN A 230 -15.74 -5.40 -6.97
N SER A 231 -16.71 -5.97 -6.26
CA SER A 231 -18.09 -5.47 -6.21
C SER A 231 -18.18 -4.08 -5.57
N SER A 232 -17.53 -3.89 -4.42
CA SER A 232 -17.49 -2.61 -3.71
C SER A 232 -16.76 -1.54 -4.52
N TRP A 233 -15.62 -1.88 -5.14
CA TRP A 233 -14.90 -1.01 -6.06
C TRP A 233 -15.82 -0.55 -7.18
N GLY A 234 -16.53 -1.46 -7.86
CA GLY A 234 -17.48 -1.10 -8.93
C GLY A 234 -18.52 -0.07 -8.48
N THR A 235 -19.02 -0.21 -7.25
CA THR A 235 -19.97 0.73 -6.64
C THR A 235 -19.35 2.10 -6.38
N TRP A 236 -18.21 2.16 -5.68
CA TRP A 236 -17.51 3.40 -5.38
C TRP A 236 -16.96 4.11 -6.62
N SER A 237 -16.51 3.34 -7.61
CA SER A 237 -16.04 3.77 -8.93
C SER A 237 -17.18 4.47 -9.70
N ASN A 238 -18.36 3.85 -9.72
CA ASN A 238 -19.56 4.45 -10.32
C ASN A 238 -20.01 5.71 -9.58
N PHE A 239 -20.01 5.69 -8.25
CA PHE A 239 -20.31 6.86 -7.42
C PHE A 239 -19.35 8.03 -7.71
N THR A 240 -18.05 7.75 -7.74
CA THR A 240 -17.02 8.77 -7.99
C THR A 240 -17.26 9.49 -9.32
N LYS A 241 -17.60 8.72 -10.37
CA LYS A 241 -17.87 9.25 -11.70
C LYS A 241 -19.20 10.00 -11.79
N ASN A 242 -20.27 9.44 -11.24
CA ASN A 242 -21.65 9.84 -11.57
C ASN A 242 -22.44 10.43 -10.40
N GLY A 243 -22.11 10.10 -9.15
CA GLY A 243 -22.90 10.43 -7.96
C GLY A 243 -22.25 11.40 -6.99
N SER A 244 -20.96 11.68 -7.11
CA SER A 244 -20.26 12.59 -6.21
C SER A 244 -20.64 14.05 -6.43
N GLY A 245 -20.48 14.87 -5.38
CA GLY A 245 -20.63 16.33 -5.47
C GLY A 245 -19.54 17.02 -6.31
N ASN A 246 -18.55 16.27 -6.81
CA ASN A 246 -17.46 16.76 -7.66
C ASN A 246 -17.17 15.79 -8.82
N PRO A 247 -18.17 15.52 -9.69
CA PRO A 247 -18.09 14.45 -10.66
C PRO A 247 -16.95 14.70 -11.66
N ASN A 248 -16.28 13.62 -12.08
CA ASN A 248 -15.11 13.60 -12.96
C ASN A 248 -13.84 14.32 -12.42
N LYS A 249 -13.90 14.95 -11.25
CA LYS A 249 -12.75 15.63 -10.64
C LYS A 249 -12.27 14.96 -9.36
N MET A 250 -13.19 14.42 -8.56
CA MET A 250 -12.84 13.63 -7.38
C MET A 250 -11.99 12.42 -7.77
N LYS A 251 -10.94 12.14 -7.00
CA LYS A 251 -10.09 10.96 -7.19
C LYS A 251 -10.32 9.95 -6.07
N ILE A 252 -10.54 8.69 -6.45
CA ILE A 252 -10.74 7.57 -5.53
C ILE A 252 -9.42 6.85 -5.26
N PHE A 253 -9.17 6.57 -3.99
CA PHE A 253 -8.01 5.82 -3.53
C PHE A 253 -8.46 4.49 -2.93
N ILE A 254 -7.65 3.46 -3.14
CA ILE A 254 -7.81 2.16 -2.49
C ILE A 254 -7.08 2.23 -1.15
N GLY A 255 -7.84 2.20 -0.05
CA GLY A 255 -7.31 2.14 1.30
C GLY A 255 -6.82 0.76 1.65
N VAL A 256 -5.54 0.66 1.99
CA VAL A 256 -4.87 -0.53 2.49
C VAL A 256 -4.41 -0.30 3.92
N CYS A 257 -4.21 -1.38 4.65
CA CYS A 257 -3.86 -1.30 6.06
C CYS A 257 -2.66 -2.19 6.40
N THR A 258 -1.80 -1.68 7.28
CA THR A 258 -0.62 -2.35 7.84
C THR A 258 -0.64 -2.42 9.37
N ALA A 259 -1.60 -1.77 10.02
CA ALA A 259 -1.83 -1.75 11.47
C ALA A 259 -3.29 -2.06 11.83
N CYS A 260 -3.80 -3.20 11.35
CA CYS A 260 -5.13 -3.75 11.64
C CYS A 260 -5.00 -5.26 11.87
N ASP A 261 -6.13 -5.93 12.12
CA ASP A 261 -6.17 -7.38 12.24
C ASP A 261 -5.55 -8.05 11.01
N SER A 262 -4.79 -9.11 11.25
CA SER A 262 -3.93 -9.74 10.24
C SER A 262 -4.68 -10.21 8.99
N GLU A 263 -5.97 -10.51 9.10
CA GLU A 263 -6.85 -10.90 8.01
C GLU A 263 -7.15 -9.77 7.00
N TYR A 264 -6.90 -8.51 7.36
CA TYR A 264 -7.05 -7.35 6.47
C TYR A 264 -5.71 -6.84 5.91
N ILE A 265 -4.58 -7.34 6.40
CA ILE A 265 -3.26 -6.96 5.89
C ILE A 265 -2.96 -7.80 4.64
N VAL A 266 -3.08 -7.16 3.47
CA VAL A 266 -2.86 -7.82 2.17
C VAL A 266 -1.40 -7.69 1.74
N ASP A 267 -0.78 -8.80 1.31
CA ASP A 267 0.58 -8.78 0.77
C ASP A 267 0.67 -7.83 -0.43
N ILE A 268 1.81 -7.15 -0.57
CA ILE A 268 1.98 -6.13 -1.60
C ILE A 268 1.83 -6.67 -3.03
N ARG A 269 2.11 -7.96 -3.27
CA ARG A 269 1.89 -8.60 -4.58
C ARG A 269 0.41 -8.86 -4.86
N ASP A 270 -0.34 -9.20 -3.82
CA ASP A 270 -1.79 -9.34 -3.91
C ASP A 270 -2.44 -7.96 -4.14
N VAL A 271 -1.91 -6.89 -3.53
CA VAL A 271 -2.31 -5.52 -3.87
C VAL A 271 -2.01 -5.23 -5.35
N GLU A 272 -0.84 -5.62 -5.87
CA GLU A 272 -0.49 -5.42 -7.27
C GLU A 272 -1.47 -6.12 -8.23
N SER A 273 -1.78 -7.40 -7.98
CA SER A 273 -2.63 -8.22 -8.85
C SER A 273 -4.09 -7.80 -8.77
N ARG A 274 -4.65 -7.69 -7.55
CA ARG A 274 -6.08 -7.39 -7.32
C ARG A 274 -6.49 -5.99 -7.76
N THR A 275 -5.54 -5.05 -7.84
CA THR A 275 -5.83 -3.66 -8.24
C THR A 275 -5.46 -3.33 -9.68
N ALA A 276 -4.95 -4.30 -10.45
CA ALA A 276 -4.41 -4.06 -11.79
C ALA A 276 -5.40 -3.36 -12.74
N GLU A 277 -6.67 -3.78 -12.73
CA GLU A 277 -7.71 -3.17 -13.57
C GLU A 277 -8.09 -1.77 -13.09
N MET A 278 -8.24 -1.60 -11.77
CA MET A 278 -8.65 -0.35 -11.12
C MET A 278 -7.68 0.80 -11.42
N ARG A 279 -6.39 0.50 -11.56
CA ARG A 279 -5.36 1.49 -11.87
C ARG A 279 -5.48 2.14 -13.26
N ASN A 280 -6.32 1.60 -14.14
CA ASN A 280 -6.55 2.12 -15.49
C ASN A 280 -7.66 3.17 -15.57
N PHE A 281 -8.46 3.35 -14.51
CA PHE A 281 -9.53 4.35 -14.49
C PHE A 281 -8.95 5.77 -14.31
N GLU A 282 -9.49 6.75 -15.04
CA GLU A 282 -9.01 8.15 -15.00
C GLU A 282 -9.18 8.80 -13.62
N TYR A 283 -10.21 8.39 -12.87
CA TYR A 283 -10.48 8.87 -11.51
C TYR A 283 -9.72 8.08 -10.43
N PHE A 284 -8.94 7.06 -10.79
CA PHE A 284 -8.04 6.40 -9.83
C PHE A 284 -6.96 7.37 -9.35
N GLY A 285 -6.98 7.67 -8.05
CA GLY A 285 -6.07 8.60 -7.37
C GLY A 285 -4.84 7.92 -6.77
N GLY A 286 -4.88 6.60 -6.55
CA GLY A 286 -3.78 5.85 -5.95
C GLY A 286 -4.20 5.04 -4.74
N PHE A 287 -3.33 4.98 -3.73
CA PHE A 287 -3.53 4.20 -2.52
C PHE A 287 -3.53 5.10 -1.28
N THR A 288 -4.44 4.87 -0.34
CA THR A 288 -4.30 5.42 1.03
C THR A 288 -3.82 4.30 1.96
N LEU A 289 -3.12 4.65 3.04
CA LEU A 289 -2.48 3.69 3.92
C LEU A 289 -2.71 4.02 5.40
N TRP A 290 -3.29 3.08 6.13
CA TRP A 290 -3.40 3.06 7.59
C TRP A 290 -2.38 2.07 8.21
N GLU A 291 -1.26 2.47 8.80
CA GLU A 291 -0.69 3.82 8.89
C GLU A 291 0.84 3.77 8.65
N VAL A 292 1.49 4.95 8.57
CA VAL A 292 2.87 5.08 8.08
C VAL A 292 3.94 4.38 8.94
N SER A 293 3.76 4.34 10.26
CA SER A 293 4.76 3.80 11.18
C SER A 293 4.90 2.28 11.06
N SER A 294 3.80 1.56 10.89
CA SER A 294 3.76 0.12 10.66
C SER A 294 4.21 -0.25 9.24
N ALA A 295 3.79 0.53 8.24
CA ALA A 295 4.14 0.28 6.84
C ALA A 295 5.63 0.43 6.53
N THR A 296 6.32 1.31 7.27
CA THR A 296 7.77 1.50 7.12
C THR A 296 8.59 0.36 7.74
N LYS A 297 8.06 -0.28 8.79
CA LYS A 297 8.65 -1.46 9.44
C LYS A 297 8.39 -2.76 8.67
N LYS A 298 7.30 -2.83 7.90
CA LYS A 298 6.98 -3.98 7.03
C LYS A 298 7.84 -3.97 5.77
N ILE A 299 8.93 -4.74 5.80
CA ILE A 299 9.88 -4.90 4.69
C ILE A 299 9.66 -6.28 4.05
N THR A 300 9.26 -6.29 2.77
CA THR A 300 9.16 -7.51 1.95
C THR A 300 10.20 -7.42 0.84
N ASN A 301 11.16 -8.36 0.81
CA ASN A 301 12.26 -8.39 -0.17
C ASN A 301 13.06 -7.08 -0.25
N GLY A 302 13.41 -6.51 0.90
CA GLY A 302 14.15 -5.25 1.00
C GLY A 302 13.35 -3.98 0.67
N LEU A 303 12.04 -4.11 0.42
CA LEU A 303 11.17 -2.98 0.09
C LEU A 303 10.12 -2.76 1.18
N ASN A 304 10.04 -1.54 1.72
CA ASN A 304 8.96 -1.20 2.64
C ASN A 304 7.62 -1.09 1.90
N TYR A 305 6.52 -1.29 2.63
CA TYR A 305 5.17 -1.40 2.04
C TYR A 305 4.78 -0.16 1.21
N ILE A 306 5.08 1.04 1.70
CA ILE A 306 4.81 2.32 1.02
C ILE A 306 5.54 2.40 -0.33
N SER A 307 6.82 2.00 -0.34
CA SER A 307 7.64 1.98 -1.55
C SER A 307 7.14 0.92 -2.54
N GLY A 308 6.56 -0.17 -2.03
CA GLY A 308 5.78 -1.14 -2.82
C GLY A 308 4.60 -0.49 -3.55
N LEU A 309 3.74 0.21 -2.82
CA LEU A 309 2.58 0.92 -3.40
C LEU A 309 3.04 1.95 -4.46
N GLN A 310 4.15 2.63 -4.22
CA GLN A 310 4.73 3.52 -5.22
C GLN A 310 5.21 2.82 -6.48
N ARG A 311 5.85 1.65 -6.36
CA ARG A 311 6.28 0.87 -7.52
C ARG A 311 5.08 0.42 -8.33
N ILE A 312 4.03 -0.04 -7.66
CA ILE A 312 2.74 -0.40 -8.27
C ILE A 312 2.16 0.77 -9.06
N ILE A 313 2.07 1.97 -8.46
CA ILE A 313 1.57 3.18 -9.14
C ILE A 313 2.41 3.52 -10.38
N LYS A 314 3.73 3.35 -10.30
CA LYS A 314 4.68 3.64 -11.37
C LYS A 314 4.82 2.50 -12.39
N ASN A 315 4.00 1.45 -12.30
CA ASN A 315 4.11 0.22 -13.09
C ASN A 315 5.54 -0.36 -13.12
N LYS A 316 6.23 -0.28 -11.98
CA LYS A 316 7.56 -0.86 -11.78
C LYS A 316 7.41 -2.22 -11.12
N LYS A 317 8.15 -3.21 -11.61
CA LYS A 317 8.17 -4.57 -11.03
C LYS A 317 8.48 -4.50 -9.53
N LEU A 318 7.79 -5.27 -8.71
CA LEU A 318 8.16 -5.48 -7.31
C LEU A 318 9.41 -6.38 -7.21
N PRO A 319 10.29 -6.18 -6.21
CA PRO A 319 11.43 -7.07 -5.98
C PRO A 319 11.00 -8.52 -5.74
N VAL A 320 11.73 -9.43 -6.34
CA VAL A 320 11.57 -10.88 -6.16
C VAL A 320 12.77 -11.38 -5.38
N ALA A 321 12.52 -12.15 -4.32
CA ALA A 321 13.59 -12.89 -3.65
C ALA A 321 14.21 -13.87 -4.66
N LYS A 322 15.50 -13.71 -4.97
CA LYS A 322 16.27 -14.73 -5.66
C LYS A 322 16.93 -15.61 -4.62
N THR A 323 16.54 -16.88 -4.59
CA THR A 323 17.31 -17.92 -3.91
C THR A 323 18.52 -18.21 -4.78
N VAL A 324 19.70 -17.76 -4.36
CA VAL A 324 20.95 -18.22 -4.97
C VAL A 324 21.36 -19.47 -4.21
N ASN A 325 21.14 -20.64 -4.79
CA ASN A 325 21.80 -21.84 -4.31
C ASN A 325 23.28 -21.68 -4.65
N LYS A 326 24.10 -21.30 -3.68
CA LYS A 326 25.55 -21.33 -3.83
C LYS A 326 25.95 -22.80 -3.90
N VAL A 327 26.17 -23.32 -5.11
CA VAL A 327 26.80 -24.62 -5.29
C VAL A 327 28.26 -24.42 -4.90
N VAL A 328 28.62 -24.84 -3.69
CA VAL A 328 30.03 -24.99 -3.31
C VAL A 328 30.50 -26.24 -4.03
N VAL A 329 31.25 -26.06 -5.14
CA VAL A 329 31.98 -27.16 -5.77
C VAL A 329 33.25 -27.32 -4.96
N PHE A 330 33.29 -28.35 -4.11
CA PHE A 330 34.55 -28.81 -3.55
C PHE A 330 35.28 -29.54 -4.68
N ASN A 331 36.42 -29.00 -5.11
CA ASN A 331 37.40 -29.83 -5.80
C ASN A 331 38.04 -30.68 -4.70
N GLU A 332 37.74 -31.97 -4.68
CA GLU A 332 38.60 -32.93 -4.02
C GLU A 332 39.93 -32.95 -4.77
N ASP A 333 40.93 -32.22 -4.27
CA ASP A 333 42.31 -32.64 -4.47
C ASP A 333 42.49 -33.90 -3.61
N VAL A 334 42.59 -35.04 -4.28
CA VAL A 334 42.92 -36.32 -3.65
C VAL A 334 44.36 -36.22 -3.16
N ASP A 335 44.54 -35.86 -1.88
CA ASP A 335 45.77 -36.10 -1.17
C ASP A 335 45.62 -37.36 -0.31
N ASP A 336 46.47 -38.32 -0.60
CA ASP A 336 46.40 -39.70 -0.13
C ASP A 336 47.03 -39.79 1.27
N THR A 337 46.36 -39.28 2.31
CA THR A 337 46.70 -39.64 3.70
C THR A 337 45.48 -39.66 4.62
N ASN A 338 45.31 -40.82 5.27
CA ASN A 338 44.28 -41.13 6.26
C ASN A 338 44.17 -40.08 7.37
N ASN A 339 43.08 -39.31 7.40
CA ASN A 339 42.58 -38.72 8.63
C ASN A 339 41.05 -38.61 8.61
N THR A 340 40.38 -39.38 9.46
CA THR A 340 38.93 -39.35 9.65
C THR A 340 38.55 -38.18 10.55
N GLY A 341 38.20 -37.04 9.95
CA GLY A 341 37.55 -35.92 10.63
C GLY A 341 36.21 -35.60 9.98
N LEU A 342 35.10 -35.83 10.68
CA LEU A 342 33.78 -35.38 10.28
C LEU A 342 33.65 -33.89 10.58
N TYR A 343 33.73 -33.05 9.55
CA TYR A 343 33.28 -31.65 9.61
C TYR A 343 31.87 -31.55 9.04
N THR A 344 30.91 -31.13 9.86
CA THR A 344 29.59 -30.71 9.40
C THR A 344 29.62 -29.21 9.16
N ASP A 345 29.75 -28.77 7.91
CA ASP A 345 29.65 -27.35 7.56
C ASP A 345 28.23 -26.96 7.18
N ASP A 346 27.73 -25.92 7.85
CA ASP A 346 26.42 -25.31 7.61
C ASP A 346 26.35 -24.68 6.20
N ILE A 347 25.28 -24.99 5.47
CA ILE A 347 24.95 -24.30 4.21
C ILE A 347 24.52 -22.86 4.54
N ILE A 348 25.43 -21.90 4.39
CA ILE A 348 25.09 -20.48 4.46
C ILE A 348 24.34 -20.09 3.18
N SER A 349 23.01 -20.06 3.26
CA SER A 349 22.15 -19.50 2.23
C SER A 349 22.14 -17.96 2.31
N THR A 350 22.92 -17.29 1.47
CA THR A 350 22.85 -15.84 1.30
C THR A 350 21.86 -15.48 0.20
N SER A 351 20.78 -14.78 0.56
CA SER A 351 19.85 -14.19 -0.40
C SER A 351 20.32 -12.79 -0.80
N PHE A 352 20.28 -12.49 -2.11
CA PHE A 352 20.56 -11.15 -2.64
C PHE A 352 19.35 -10.62 -3.41
N TYR A 353 19.12 -9.31 -3.34
CA TYR A 353 18.04 -8.62 -4.04
C TYR A 353 18.60 -7.81 -5.20
N THR A 354 18.08 -8.00 -6.41
CA THR A 354 18.49 -7.23 -7.59
C THR A 354 17.31 -6.43 -8.12
N ASP A 355 17.49 -5.12 -8.32
CA ASP A 355 16.69 -4.37 -9.30
C ASP A 355 17.19 -4.73 -10.73
N ASP A 356 16.27 -4.74 -11.71
CA ASP A 356 16.44 -5.27 -13.08
C ASP A 356 17.88 -5.17 -13.67
N VAL A 357 18.41 -6.31 -14.15
CA VAL A 357 19.55 -6.34 -15.09
C VAL A 357 19.01 -6.38 -16.51
N ALA A 358 19.39 -5.37 -17.31
CA ALA A 358 19.23 -5.38 -18.76
C ALA A 358 20.00 -6.56 -19.36
N THR A 359 19.35 -7.30 -20.26
CA THR A 359 19.94 -8.38 -21.02
C THR A 359 21.12 -7.86 -21.85
N ASN A 360 22.35 -8.18 -21.45
CA ASN A 360 23.50 -8.16 -22.33
C ASN A 360 24.16 -9.53 -22.31
N THR A 361 24.27 -10.09 -23.51
CA THR A 361 25.03 -11.28 -23.88
C THR A 361 26.54 -11.06 -23.71
N ALA A 362 27.23 -12.19 -23.47
CA ALA A 362 28.66 -12.47 -23.65
C ALA A 362 29.60 -12.22 -22.46
N ASP A 363 29.99 -13.35 -21.86
CA ASP A 363 31.34 -13.91 -21.85
C ASP A 363 32.40 -13.40 -20.85
N ASP A 364 33.05 -14.43 -20.30
CA ASP A 364 34.37 -14.56 -19.70
C ASP A 364 34.77 -13.84 -18.40
N SER A 365 35.52 -14.64 -17.65
CA SER A 365 36.05 -14.62 -16.31
C SER A 365 36.89 -13.40 -15.88
N THR A 366 36.82 -13.08 -14.58
CA THR A 366 37.98 -12.90 -13.68
C THR A 366 37.50 -12.53 -12.27
N TYR A 367 37.75 -13.42 -11.29
CA TYR A 367 37.57 -13.14 -9.87
C TYR A 367 38.83 -12.47 -9.31
N SER A 368 38.66 -11.34 -8.62
CA SER A 368 39.66 -10.79 -7.70
C SER A 368 39.24 -11.15 -6.28
N THR A 369 40.13 -11.79 -5.53
CA THR A 369 40.01 -12.06 -4.10
C THR A 369 40.12 -10.74 -3.30
N ALA A 370 39.28 -10.59 -2.28
CA ALA A 370 39.47 -9.60 -1.23
C ALA A 370 39.44 -10.36 0.11
N ASP A 371 40.58 -10.32 0.80
CA ASP A 371 40.80 -10.93 2.11
C ASP A 371 39.94 -10.24 3.18
N VAL A 372 39.31 -11.04 4.04
CA VAL A 372 38.67 -10.56 5.28
C VAL A 372 39.56 -10.97 6.44
N TYR A 373 40.12 -9.96 7.12
CA TYR A 373 40.76 -10.08 8.42
C TYR A 373 39.76 -10.59 9.47
N THR A 374 40.10 -11.67 10.17
CA THR A 374 39.50 -12.02 11.46
C THR A 374 40.45 -11.59 12.58
N ASP A 375 39.97 -10.68 13.42
CA ASP A 375 40.65 -10.27 14.66
C ASP A 375 40.43 -11.35 15.73
N ASP A 376 41.51 -11.69 16.40
CA ASP A 376 41.64 -12.75 17.39
C ASP A 376 41.63 -12.12 18.79
N SER A 377 40.86 -12.66 19.72
CA SER A 377 40.98 -12.32 21.13
C SER A 377 40.62 -13.51 22.02
N ASP A 378 41.66 -14.26 22.37
CA ASP A 378 41.76 -15.10 23.56
C ASP A 378 41.58 -14.29 24.86
N ALA A 379 40.87 -14.86 25.85
CA ALA A 379 41.48 -15.37 27.09
C ALA A 379 40.48 -15.77 28.20
N ALA A 380 40.68 -17.00 28.70
CA ALA A 380 40.71 -17.47 30.11
C ALA A 380 39.40 -17.45 30.96
N THR A 381 38.72 -18.59 31.15
CA THR A 381 38.86 -19.66 32.19
C THR A 381 38.36 -19.35 33.60
N THR A 382 37.39 -20.15 34.08
CA THR A 382 37.47 -20.96 35.33
C THR A 382 36.40 -22.07 35.35
N SER A 383 36.77 -23.17 36.01
CA SER A 383 36.25 -24.55 36.05
C SER A 383 34.93 -24.80 36.82
N SER A 384 34.29 -25.95 36.56
CA SER A 384 34.02 -27.04 37.55
C SER A 384 33.43 -28.29 36.88
N ASP A 385 33.94 -29.46 37.27
CA ASP A 385 33.66 -30.83 36.82
C ASP A 385 32.22 -31.35 37.14
N ASP A 386 31.74 -32.33 36.36
CA ASP A 386 31.59 -33.73 36.81
C ASP A 386 31.29 -34.66 35.60
N GLY A 387 31.85 -35.87 35.61
CA GLY A 387 31.93 -36.77 34.46
C GLY A 387 30.97 -37.97 34.52
N SER A 388 30.82 -38.65 33.38
CA SER A 388 30.70 -40.12 33.34
C SER A 388 30.99 -40.65 31.93
N TYR A 389 31.69 -41.78 31.88
CA TYR A 389 32.11 -42.51 30.68
C TYR A 389 30.95 -43.33 30.08
N SER A 390 30.90 -43.46 28.75
CA SER A 390 30.58 -44.73 28.08
C SER A 390 31.06 -44.75 26.63
N THR A 391 31.53 -45.93 26.23
CA THR A 391 32.22 -46.30 25.00
C THR A 391 31.32 -46.30 23.75
N SER A 392 31.94 -45.98 22.62
CA SER A 392 31.39 -45.91 21.27
C SER A 392 31.00 -47.27 20.67
N GLU A 393 29.89 -47.31 19.93
CA GLU A 393 29.76 -48.15 18.73
C GLU A 393 29.09 -47.32 17.62
N VAL A 394 29.72 -47.36 16.45
CA VAL A 394 29.42 -46.56 15.26
C VAL A 394 28.49 -47.36 14.35
N TYR A 395 27.35 -46.77 13.96
CA TYR A 395 26.61 -47.15 12.75
C TYR A 395 26.22 -45.88 12.00
N SER A 396 26.62 -45.80 10.73
CA SER A 396 26.36 -44.72 9.80
C SER A 396 24.92 -44.74 9.28
N ASP A 397 24.29 -43.56 9.20
CA ASP A 397 22.94 -43.32 8.68
C ASP A 397 22.78 -43.62 7.18
N ALA A 398 21.54 -43.94 6.80
CA ALA A 398 21.00 -43.58 5.48
C ALA A 398 19.88 -42.56 5.68
N VAL A 399 20.19 -41.27 5.55
CA VAL A 399 19.19 -40.18 5.52
C VAL A 399 18.56 -40.15 4.13
N VAL A 400 17.27 -40.50 4.05
CA VAL A 400 16.43 -40.30 2.87
C VAL A 400 15.88 -38.88 2.90
N VAL A 401 16.42 -37.98 2.06
CA VAL A 401 15.81 -36.66 1.84
C VAL A 401 14.64 -36.81 0.86
N VAL A 402 13.42 -36.82 1.40
CA VAL A 402 12.18 -36.69 0.61
C VAL A 402 11.90 -35.21 0.41
N SER A 403 12.13 -34.69 -0.80
CA SER A 403 11.63 -33.37 -1.19
C SER A 403 10.13 -33.48 -1.52
N SER A 404 9.26 -33.01 -0.62
CA SER A 404 7.83 -32.88 -0.88
C SER A 404 7.51 -31.53 -1.52
N THR A 405 7.12 -31.55 -2.79
CA THR A 405 6.33 -30.47 -3.40
C THR A 405 4.88 -30.65 -2.96
N SER A 406 4.38 -29.81 -2.06
CA SER A 406 2.95 -29.78 -1.73
C SER A 406 2.18 -29.00 -2.79
N ILE A 407 1.58 -29.75 -3.72
CA ILE A 407 0.40 -29.31 -4.48
C ILE A 407 -0.80 -29.62 -3.59
N GLN A 408 -1.53 -28.61 -3.13
CA GLN A 408 -2.83 -28.82 -2.49
C GLN A 408 -3.85 -29.29 -3.53
N SER A 409 -4.29 -30.54 -3.43
CA SER A 409 -5.54 -31.01 -4.02
C SER A 409 -6.46 -31.52 -2.93
N ASN A 410 -7.67 -30.95 -2.88
CA ASN A 410 -8.74 -31.28 -1.95
C ASN A 410 -9.10 -32.77 -1.95
N LEU A 411 -9.10 -33.42 -0.78
CA LEU A 411 -9.83 -34.67 -0.55
C LEU A 411 -10.45 -34.67 0.85
N THR A 412 -11.75 -34.91 0.85
CA THR A 412 -12.70 -35.04 1.97
C THR A 412 -12.32 -36.15 2.96
N HIS A 413 -12.37 -35.87 4.26
CA HIS A 413 -12.18 -36.85 5.34
C HIS A 413 -13.43 -37.73 5.55
N VAL A 414 -13.25 -39.05 5.44
CA VAL A 414 -14.11 -40.06 6.07
C VAL A 414 -13.27 -40.79 7.11
N TYR A 415 -13.73 -40.84 8.35
CA TYR A 415 -13.09 -41.52 9.49
C TYR A 415 -13.56 -42.98 9.54
N ASP A 416 -12.65 -43.95 9.66
CA ASP A 416 -12.92 -45.19 10.40
C ASP A 416 -11.65 -45.79 11.06
N LYS A 417 -11.84 -46.33 12.26
CA LYS A 417 -10.87 -46.87 13.23
C LYS A 417 -10.54 -48.33 12.92
N ARG A 418 -9.24 -48.71 12.98
CA ARG A 418 -8.72 -49.87 13.77
C ARG A 418 -7.21 -50.16 13.57
N ASN A 419 -6.55 -50.47 14.70
CA ASN A 419 -5.19 -50.97 14.95
C ASN A 419 -4.58 -51.98 13.94
N ARG A 420 -3.25 -51.91 13.72
CA ARG A 420 -2.18 -52.81 14.29
C ARG A 420 -0.81 -52.60 13.61
N PHE A 421 0.25 -52.67 14.42
CA PHE A 421 1.69 -52.65 14.07
C PHE A 421 2.17 -54.03 13.54
N ASN A 422 3.04 -54.06 12.52
CA ASN A 422 4.08 -55.11 12.32
C ASN A 422 5.15 -54.65 11.29
N PRO A 423 6.47 -54.89 11.50
CA PRO A 423 7.54 -54.44 10.60
C PRO A 423 8.03 -55.55 9.66
N ALA A 424 8.06 -55.28 8.35
CA ALA A 424 8.86 -56.01 7.35
C ALA A 424 8.84 -55.25 6.03
N THR A 425 9.96 -54.66 5.61
CA THR A 425 10.12 -54.01 4.30
C THR A 425 11.16 -54.77 3.49
N THR A 426 10.70 -55.39 2.40
CA THR A 426 11.53 -55.90 1.30
C THR A 426 11.58 -54.81 0.23
N LEU A 427 12.79 -54.43 -0.21
CA LEU A 427 13.06 -53.49 -1.29
C LEU A 427 12.57 -54.05 -2.65
N GLN A 428 11.84 -53.23 -3.41
CA GLN A 428 11.65 -53.43 -4.85
C GLN A 428 11.86 -52.10 -5.57
N GLU A 429 12.89 -52.06 -6.42
CA GLU A 429 13.24 -50.94 -7.29
C GLU A 429 12.14 -50.67 -8.33
N LEU A 430 11.81 -49.39 -8.54
CA LEU A 430 10.98 -48.93 -9.66
C LEU A 430 11.82 -48.05 -10.58
N THR A 431 12.23 -48.63 -11.71
CA THR A 431 12.88 -47.97 -12.83
C THR A 431 11.86 -47.04 -13.54
N ILE A 432 12.12 -45.73 -13.58
CA ILE A 432 11.30 -44.78 -14.37
C ILE A 432 12.01 -44.48 -15.70
N SER A 433 11.38 -44.94 -16.80
CA SER A 433 11.77 -44.67 -18.18
C SER A 433 11.34 -43.25 -18.62
N ARG A 434 12.29 -42.43 -19.08
CA ARG A 434 12.04 -41.13 -19.72
C ARG A 434 11.42 -41.33 -21.11
N ARG A 435 10.19 -40.86 -21.33
CA ARG A 435 9.68 -40.56 -22.69
C ARG A 435 10.00 -39.10 -23.04
N GLN A 436 10.91 -38.91 -24.00
CA GLN A 436 11.04 -37.67 -24.76
C GLN A 436 9.99 -37.68 -25.88
N THR A 437 9.13 -36.66 -25.93
CA THR A 437 8.26 -36.43 -27.09
C THR A 437 8.93 -35.39 -27.98
N ILE A 438 9.49 -35.85 -29.10
CA ILE A 438 10.01 -35.01 -30.19
C ILE A 438 8.81 -34.64 -31.06
N VAL A 439 8.57 -33.34 -31.28
CA VAL A 439 7.60 -32.84 -32.26
C VAL A 439 8.34 -32.53 -33.56
N GLN A 440 8.00 -33.23 -34.65
CA GLN A 440 8.38 -32.85 -36.01
C GLN A 440 7.16 -32.28 -36.78
N PRO A 441 7.36 -31.30 -37.67
CA PRO A 441 6.30 -30.66 -38.43
C PRO A 441 6.07 -31.35 -39.77
N THR A 442 4.81 -31.50 -40.20
CA THR A 442 4.46 -31.86 -41.59
C THR A 442 3.42 -30.89 -42.15
N GLY A 443 3.70 -30.41 -43.37
CA GLY A 443 2.84 -29.52 -44.14
C GLY A 443 2.17 -30.22 -45.33
N SER A 444 1.01 -29.66 -45.71
CA SER A 444 0.43 -29.47 -47.06
C SER A 444 0.26 -30.67 -48.03
N SER A 445 -0.97 -30.98 -48.48
CA SER A 445 -1.58 -30.33 -49.67
C SER A 445 -2.98 -30.88 -50.10
N LYS A 446 -3.86 -29.93 -50.46
CA LYS A 446 -4.79 -29.79 -51.63
C LYS A 446 -5.95 -30.77 -52.00
N ASN A 447 -7.11 -30.10 -52.25
CA ASN A 447 -8.20 -30.30 -53.25
C ASN A 447 -9.26 -31.40 -52.97
N ARG A 448 -10.58 -31.29 -53.26
CA ARG A 448 -11.41 -30.42 -54.14
C ARG A 448 -12.93 -30.55 -53.79
N ARG A 449 -13.67 -29.43 -53.94
CA ARG A 449 -15.12 -29.14 -54.17
C ARG A 449 -16.21 -30.25 -54.18
N LEU A 450 -17.40 -29.96 -53.61
CA LEU A 450 -18.68 -29.63 -54.30
C LEU A 450 -19.87 -29.49 -53.32
N SER A 451 -20.72 -28.46 -53.48
CA SER A 451 -22.11 -28.35 -52.95
C SER A 451 -23.11 -28.81 -54.03
N PRO A 452 -24.39 -29.12 -53.72
CA PRO A 452 -25.44 -28.06 -53.64
C PRO A 452 -26.67 -28.30 -52.72
N ARG A 453 -27.30 -27.17 -52.31
CA ARG A 453 -28.72 -26.80 -52.10
C ARG A 453 -29.78 -27.80 -51.55
N HIS A 454 -30.63 -27.31 -50.63
CA HIS A 454 -32.13 -27.16 -50.61
C HIS A 454 -32.55 -26.81 -49.15
N ALA A 455 -33.17 -25.69 -48.75
CA ALA A 455 -34.46 -25.03 -49.06
C ALA A 455 -35.63 -25.41 -48.10
N ILE A 456 -36.06 -24.43 -47.27
CA ILE A 456 -37.45 -24.06 -46.84
C ILE A 456 -38.20 -25.07 -45.92
N THR A 457 -38.79 -24.74 -44.75
CA THR A 457 -40.03 -23.96 -44.48
C THR A 457 -40.17 -23.52 -43.01
N LEU A 458 -40.95 -22.45 -42.80
CA LEU A 458 -41.45 -21.87 -41.55
C LEU A 458 -42.82 -22.44 -41.12
N SER A 459 -43.04 -22.46 -39.78
CA SER A 459 -44.30 -22.22 -39.03
C SER A 459 -45.52 -23.14 -39.23
N PRO A 460 -46.53 -23.15 -38.32
CA PRO A 460 -47.01 -22.09 -37.40
C PRO A 460 -46.12 -21.83 -36.18
#